data_AF-A0A3A8ZL87-F1
#
_entry.id   AF-A0A3A8ZL87-F1
#
_cell.length_a   1.000
_cell.length_b   1.000
_cell.length_c   1.000
_cell.angle_alpha   90.00
_cell.angle_beta   90.00
_cell.angle_gamma   90.00
#
_symmetry.space_group_name_H-M   'P 1'
#
loop_
_entity.id
_entity.type
_entity.pdbx_description
1 polymer ?
#
loop_
_entity_poly.entity_id
_entity_poly.type
_entity_poly.pdbx_seq_one_letter_code
_entity_poly.pdbx_strand_id
1 'polypeptide(L)'
;MFDWMKKHKKLITFIIFMVIFGVPLIIHILFKLHSNIDFFVAEWSAGELLSYYGSILAFLGTVILGALSLYQNQIIKQESDKRAELLEQREHESNMPRFRLRHVGSQGNIQKMQLDIENISENIANDIVLFDVKILSNSKEDLWDKKSAIHLDTIQANDKATIYLGNPALTEDNCCFKMKMNCNDKYGDIHSYKIWAFCKTISSIPHFQIEEIKHTETP
;
A
#
# COMPACT_ATOMS: atom_id res chain seq x y z
N MET A 1 -24.35 10.44 10.66
CA MET A 1 -25.68 10.44 10.00
C MET A 1 -26.31 9.04 9.97
N PHE A 2 -25.63 8.01 9.43
CA PHE A 2 -26.14 6.64 9.42
C PHE A 2 -26.45 6.06 10.81
N ASP A 3 -25.63 6.34 11.83
CA ASP A 3 -25.89 5.84 13.19
C ASP A 3 -27.11 6.49 13.85
N TRP A 4 -27.36 7.76 13.54
CA TRP A 4 -28.58 8.45 13.96
C TRP A 4 -29.83 7.85 13.29
N MET A 5 -29.75 7.56 11.97
CA MET A 5 -30.85 6.89 11.26
C MET A 5 -31.15 5.48 11.81
N LYS A 6 -30.11 4.72 12.16
CA LYS A 6 -30.27 3.40 12.80
C LYS A 6 -30.98 3.52 14.16
N LYS A 7 -30.61 4.52 14.97
CA LYS A 7 -31.21 4.78 16.29
C LYS A 7 -32.68 5.20 16.20
N HIS A 8 -33.08 5.94 15.17
CA HIS A 8 -34.41 6.52 15.01
C HIS A 8 -35.28 5.81 13.94
N LYS A 9 -35.03 4.52 13.66
CA LYS A 9 -35.75 3.76 12.62
C LYS A 9 -37.28 3.85 12.73
N LYS A 10 -37.85 3.77 13.94
CA LYS A 10 -39.32 3.87 14.16
C LYS A 10 -39.89 5.23 13.76
N LEU A 11 -39.17 6.32 14.05
CA LEU A 11 -39.56 7.68 13.69
C LEU A 11 -39.52 7.86 12.16
N ILE A 12 -38.46 7.38 11.52
CA ILE A 12 -38.29 7.46 10.06
C ILE A 12 -39.42 6.69 9.36
N THR A 13 -39.71 5.47 9.80
CA THR A 13 -40.82 4.67 9.26
C THR A 13 -42.17 5.38 9.42
N PHE A 14 -42.42 6.01 10.57
CA PHE A 14 -43.64 6.79 10.79
C PHE A 14 -43.74 8.00 9.87
N ILE A 15 -42.64 8.74 9.66
CA ILE A 15 -42.60 9.88 8.74
C ILE A 15 -42.90 9.43 7.31
N ILE A 16 -42.26 8.34 6.85
CA ILE A 16 -42.52 7.78 5.51
C ILE A 16 -43.99 7.40 5.35
N PHE A 17 -44.58 6.75 6.36
CA PHE A 17 -46.00 6.41 6.35
C PHE A 17 -46.89 7.65 6.24
N MET A 18 -46.61 8.71 7.00
CA MET A 18 -47.37 9.96 6.94
C MET A 18 -47.21 10.69 5.60
N VAL A 19 -46.03 10.64 5.00
CA VAL A 19 -45.78 11.21 3.66
C VAL A 19 -46.60 10.45 2.61
N ILE A 20 -46.60 9.11 2.64
CA ILE A 20 -47.29 8.29 1.64
C ILE A 20 -48.82 8.30 1.80
N PHE A 21 -49.33 8.20 3.02
CA PHE A 21 -50.77 8.04 3.27
C PHE A 21 -51.42 9.28 3.89
N GLY A 22 -50.70 9.98 4.75
CA GLY A 22 -51.21 11.17 5.43
C GLY A 22 -51.40 12.35 4.49
N VAL A 23 -50.40 12.65 3.65
CA VAL A 23 -50.48 13.79 2.72
C VAL A 23 -51.63 13.65 1.71
N PRO A 24 -51.84 12.50 1.02
CA PRO A 24 -53.01 12.33 0.15
C PRO A 24 -54.35 12.42 0.89
N LEU A 25 -54.42 11.93 2.13
CA LEU A 25 -55.63 12.01 2.95
C LEU A 25 -55.94 13.45 3.37
N ILE A 26 -54.90 14.24 3.71
CA ILE A 26 -55.02 15.67 4.00
C ILE A 26 -55.50 16.43 2.75
N ILE A 27 -54.90 16.16 1.58
CA ILE A 27 -55.35 16.74 0.30
C ILE A 27 -56.83 16.39 0.07
N HIS A 28 -57.23 15.14 0.25
CA HIS A 28 -58.62 14.72 0.08
C HIS A 28 -59.59 15.46 1.01
N ILE A 29 -59.24 15.64 2.29
CA ILE A 29 -60.08 16.36 3.26
C ILE A 29 -60.15 17.85 2.91
N LEU A 30 -59.02 18.48 2.59
CA LEU A 30 -58.94 19.91 2.22
C LEU A 30 -59.81 20.23 1.01
N PHE A 31 -59.81 19.37 0.00
CA PHE A 31 -60.64 19.52 -1.19
C PHE A 31 -62.14 19.30 -0.96
N LYS A 32 -62.53 18.69 0.17
CA LYS A 32 -63.93 18.50 0.55
C LYS A 32 -64.50 19.70 1.31
N LEU A 33 -63.64 20.55 1.88
CA LEU A 33 -64.02 21.77 2.57
C LEU A 33 -64.31 22.88 1.56
N HIS A 34 -65.57 23.30 1.47
CA HIS A 34 -65.96 24.43 0.64
C HIS A 34 -65.78 25.72 1.45
N SER A 35 -64.80 26.54 1.07
CA SER A 35 -64.56 27.84 1.71
C SER A 35 -65.42 28.91 1.05
N ASN A 36 -65.96 29.83 1.87
CA ASN A 36 -66.79 30.96 1.42
C ASN A 36 -65.95 32.22 1.11
N ILE A 37 -64.61 32.08 1.12
CA ILE A 37 -63.63 33.14 0.85
C ILE A 37 -62.89 32.76 -0.43
N ASP A 38 -62.99 33.58 -1.47
CA ASP A 38 -62.43 33.32 -2.82
C ASP A 38 -60.93 32.96 -2.79
N PHE A 39 -60.16 33.53 -1.86
CA PHE A 39 -58.73 33.23 -1.71
C PHE A 39 -58.42 31.77 -1.35
N PHE A 40 -59.34 31.05 -0.70
CA PHE A 40 -59.16 29.66 -0.29
C PHE A 40 -59.83 28.66 -1.24
N VAL A 41 -60.39 29.13 -2.35
CA VAL A 41 -60.97 28.27 -3.38
C VAL A 41 -59.83 27.60 -4.13
N ALA A 42 -59.84 26.27 -4.20
CA ALA A 42 -58.82 25.51 -4.91
C ALA A 42 -58.92 25.76 -6.42
N GLU A 43 -57.88 26.39 -6.99
CA GLU A 43 -57.77 26.62 -8.45
C GLU A 43 -57.40 25.34 -9.21
N TRP A 44 -56.71 24.41 -8.55
CA TRP A 44 -56.24 23.16 -9.13
C TRP A 44 -57.20 22.05 -8.77
N SER A 45 -57.37 21.06 -9.65
CA SER A 45 -58.12 19.85 -9.28
C SER A 45 -57.32 19.00 -8.28
N ALA A 46 -58.03 18.22 -7.45
CA ALA A 46 -57.38 17.29 -6.52
C ALA A 46 -56.45 16.30 -7.24
N GLY A 47 -56.80 15.91 -8.48
CA GLY A 47 -56.00 15.03 -9.32
C GLY A 47 -54.69 15.69 -9.78
N GLU A 48 -54.73 16.95 -10.22
CA GLU A 48 -53.54 17.70 -10.64
C GLU A 48 -52.56 17.92 -9.47
N LEU A 49 -53.07 18.31 -8.30
CA LEU A 49 -52.23 18.52 -7.12
C LEU A 49 -51.59 17.20 -6.64
N LEU A 50 -52.36 16.10 -6.64
CA LEU A 50 -51.85 14.79 -6.25
C LEU A 50 -50.80 14.27 -7.25
N SER A 51 -51.00 14.49 -8.55
CA SER A 51 -50.04 14.13 -9.59
C SER A 51 -48.75 14.96 -9.48
N TYR A 52 -48.85 16.27 -9.25
CA TYR A 52 -47.69 17.14 -9.01
C TYR A 52 -46.89 16.67 -7.78
N TYR A 53 -47.57 16.37 -6.68
CA TYR A 53 -46.95 15.81 -5.49
C TYR A 53 -46.21 14.49 -5.77
N GLY A 54 -46.86 13.57 -6.49
CA GLY A 54 -46.24 12.31 -6.91
C GLY A 54 -44.98 12.52 -7.76
N SER A 55 -44.99 13.51 -8.67
CA SER A 55 -43.85 13.83 -9.52
C SER A 55 -42.65 14.37 -8.73
N ILE A 56 -42.89 15.24 -7.73
CA ILE A 56 -41.84 15.74 -6.84
C ILE A 56 -41.27 14.59 -6.01
N LEU A 57 -42.14 13.73 -5.46
CA LEU A 57 -41.68 12.59 -4.65
C LEU A 57 -40.83 11.62 -5.46
N ALA A 58 -41.22 11.35 -6.72
CA ALA A 58 -40.45 10.53 -7.65
C ALA A 58 -39.10 11.18 -8.00
N PHE A 59 -39.07 12.49 -8.26
CA PHE A 59 -37.84 13.22 -8.49
C PHE A 59 -36.91 13.17 -7.26
N LEU A 60 -37.42 13.43 -6.06
CA LEU A 60 -36.64 13.33 -4.83
C LEU A 60 -36.11 11.90 -4.60
N GLY A 61 -36.94 10.89 -4.84
CA GLY A 61 -36.53 9.49 -4.74
C GLY A 61 -35.40 9.15 -5.70
N THR A 62 -35.50 9.56 -6.96
CA THR A 62 -34.46 9.31 -7.97
C THR A 62 -33.16 10.06 -7.67
N VAL A 63 -33.22 11.32 -7.22
CA VAL A 63 -32.02 12.08 -6.80
C VAL A 63 -31.33 11.41 -5.61
N ILE A 64 -32.09 11.00 -4.59
CA ILE A 64 -31.54 10.32 -3.41
C ILE A 64 -30.90 8.97 -3.81
N LEU A 65 -31.58 8.18 -4.65
CA LEU A 65 -31.04 6.91 -5.14
C LEU A 65 -29.78 7.10 -5.98
N GLY A 66 -29.76 8.12 -6.86
CA GLY A 66 -28.57 8.48 -7.64
C GLY A 66 -27.39 8.89 -6.76
N ALA A 67 -27.63 9.75 -5.78
CA ALA A 67 -26.60 10.16 -4.82
C ALA A 67 -26.09 8.98 -3.99
N LEU A 68 -26.98 8.09 -3.54
CA LEU A 68 -26.61 6.88 -2.81
C LEU A 68 -25.80 5.90 -3.67
N SER A 69 -26.17 5.73 -4.95
CA SER A 69 -25.42 4.90 -5.90
C SER A 69 -24.01 5.43 -6.12
N LEU A 70 -23.85 6.75 -6.32
CA LEU A 70 -22.53 7.37 -6.44
C LEU A 70 -21.69 7.19 -5.17
N TYR A 71 -22.29 7.39 -4.00
CA TYR A 71 -21.62 7.18 -2.72
C TYR A 71 -21.16 5.73 -2.52
N GLN A 72 -22.01 4.75 -2.85
CA GLN A 72 -21.65 3.34 -2.80
C GLN A 72 -20.51 3.00 -3.77
N ASN A 73 -20.56 3.50 -5.00
CA ASN A 73 -19.51 3.27 -5.99
C ASN A 73 -18.15 3.81 -5.52
N GLN A 74 -18.13 4.97 -4.85
CA GLN A 74 -16.90 5.53 -4.30
C GLN A 74 -16.32 4.64 -3.18
N ILE A 75 -17.16 4.12 -2.28
CA ILE A 75 -16.71 3.20 -1.22
C ILE A 75 -16.16 1.91 -1.83
N ILE A 76 -16.89 1.32 -2.78
CA ILE A 76 -16.49 0.08 -3.46
C ILE A 76 -15.16 0.29 -4.17
N LYS A 77 -14.99 1.41 -4.87
CA LYS A 77 -13.72 1.75 -5.52
C LYS A 77 -12.59 1.82 -4.50
N GLN A 78 -12.76 2.57 -3.41
CA GLN A 78 -11.73 2.68 -2.38
C GLN A 78 -11.37 1.33 -1.75
N GLU A 79 -12.35 0.46 -1.52
CA GLU A 79 -12.09 -0.88 -0.99
C GLU A 79 -11.41 -1.79 -2.02
N SER A 80 -11.79 -1.68 -3.29
CA SER A 80 -11.18 -2.41 -4.40
C SER A 80 -9.72 -2.00 -4.59
N ASP A 81 -9.43 -0.70 -4.59
CA ASP A 81 -8.07 -0.17 -4.74
C ASP A 81 -7.17 -0.68 -3.59
N LYS A 82 -7.66 -0.61 -2.34
CA LYS A 82 -6.94 -1.18 -1.18
C LYS A 82 -6.71 -2.69 -1.29
N ARG A 83 -7.68 -3.43 -1.83
CA ARG A 83 -7.53 -4.89 -2.04
C ARG A 83 -6.50 -5.19 -3.14
N ALA A 84 -6.46 -4.39 -4.19
CA ALA A 84 -5.47 -4.50 -5.25
C ALA A 84 -4.05 -4.22 -4.71
N GLU A 85 -3.86 -3.12 -3.99
CA GLU A 85 -2.58 -2.77 -3.34
C GLU A 85 -2.09 -3.90 -2.40
N LEU A 86 -2.99 -4.48 -1.60
CA LEU A 86 -2.66 -5.60 -0.70
C LEU A 86 -2.33 -6.90 -1.45
N LEU A 87 -2.88 -7.11 -2.65
CA LEU A 87 -2.54 -8.25 -3.48
C LEU A 87 -1.16 -8.06 -4.11
N GLU A 88 -0.91 -6.90 -4.70
CA GLU A 88 0.39 -6.53 -5.27
C GLU A 88 1.49 -6.61 -4.21
N GLN A 89 1.26 -6.07 -3.00
CA GLN A 89 2.23 -6.18 -1.91
C GLN A 89 2.47 -7.65 -1.51
N ARG A 90 1.44 -8.48 -1.46
CA ARG A 90 1.61 -9.90 -1.13
C ARG A 90 2.34 -10.66 -2.23
N GLU A 91 2.07 -10.36 -3.48
CA GLU A 91 2.81 -10.93 -4.62
C GLU A 91 4.27 -10.52 -4.56
N HIS A 92 4.56 -9.22 -4.39
CA HIS A 92 5.93 -8.71 -4.20
C HIS A 92 6.64 -9.42 -3.04
N GLU A 93 6.04 -9.45 -1.84
CA GLU A 93 6.64 -10.08 -0.67
C GLU A 93 6.82 -11.60 -0.82
N SER A 94 5.93 -12.26 -1.58
CA SER A 94 6.00 -13.70 -1.85
C SER A 94 7.04 -14.04 -2.90
N ASN A 95 7.37 -13.12 -3.82
CA ASN A 95 8.32 -13.36 -4.91
C ASN A 95 9.71 -12.77 -4.63
N MET A 96 9.79 -11.81 -3.70
CA MET A 96 11.03 -11.15 -3.30
C MET A 96 12.08 -12.17 -2.82
N PRO A 97 13.26 -12.20 -3.47
CA PRO A 97 14.39 -12.96 -2.97
C PRO A 97 14.86 -12.41 -1.62
N ARG A 98 15.25 -13.28 -0.70
CA ARG A 98 15.79 -12.88 0.60
C ARG A 98 17.19 -13.43 0.73
N PHE A 99 18.12 -12.58 1.13
CA PHE A 99 19.52 -12.99 1.25
C PHE A 99 20.02 -12.91 2.68
N ARG A 100 21.04 -13.72 2.96
CA ARG A 100 21.87 -13.64 4.15
C ARG A 100 23.32 -13.65 3.71
N LEU A 101 24.09 -12.69 4.20
CA LEU A 101 25.52 -12.66 3.96
C LEU A 101 26.26 -13.30 5.13
N ARG A 102 27.18 -14.23 4.84
CA ARG A 102 28.03 -14.87 5.83
C ARG A 102 29.50 -14.69 5.48
N HIS A 103 30.28 -14.31 6.49
CA HIS A 103 31.74 -14.33 6.39
C HIS A 103 32.24 -15.78 6.35
N VAL A 104 32.97 -16.13 5.28
CA VAL A 104 33.56 -17.47 5.11
C VAL A 104 35.00 -17.47 5.61
N GLY A 105 35.78 -16.48 5.18
CA GLY A 105 37.19 -16.41 5.49
C GLY A 105 37.82 -15.12 5.02
N SER A 106 38.98 -14.81 5.58
CA SER A 106 39.80 -13.67 5.20
C SER A 106 41.26 -13.97 5.50
N GLN A 107 42.17 -13.24 4.86
CA GLN A 107 43.57 -13.21 5.24
C GLN A 107 43.80 -12.23 6.39
N GLY A 108 45.03 -12.11 6.87
CA GLY A 108 45.41 -11.23 7.99
C GLY A 108 44.79 -9.82 7.90
N ASN A 109 44.37 -9.29 9.04
CA ASN A 109 43.62 -8.03 9.17
C ASN A 109 42.42 -7.92 8.21
N ILE A 110 41.71 -9.03 8.00
CA ILE A 110 40.48 -9.11 7.19
C ILE A 110 40.71 -8.75 5.70
N GLN A 111 41.94 -8.93 5.22
CA GLN A 111 42.27 -8.72 3.81
C GLN A 111 41.61 -9.78 2.91
N LYS A 112 41.26 -9.41 1.67
CA LYS A 112 40.71 -10.33 0.65
C LYS A 112 39.54 -11.16 1.19
N MET A 113 38.59 -10.49 1.84
CA MET A 113 37.45 -11.13 2.47
C MET A 113 36.62 -11.93 1.45
N GLN A 114 36.25 -13.14 1.87
CA GLN A 114 35.35 -14.05 1.17
C GLN A 114 33.99 -14.07 1.88
N LEU A 115 32.93 -13.85 1.11
CA LEU A 115 31.55 -13.78 1.59
C LEU A 115 30.68 -14.78 0.85
N ASP A 116 29.87 -15.53 1.58
CA ASP A 116 28.76 -16.29 1.03
C ASP A 116 27.52 -15.40 1.02
N ILE A 117 26.92 -15.25 -0.16
CA ILE A 117 25.58 -14.70 -0.34
C ILE A 117 24.65 -15.90 -0.43
N GLU A 118 23.93 -16.17 0.66
CA GLU A 118 22.94 -17.24 0.75
C GLU A 118 21.58 -16.67 0.36
N ASN A 119 20.92 -17.24 -0.63
CA ASN A 119 19.50 -17.00 -0.88
C ASN A 119 18.70 -17.87 0.10
N ILE A 120 18.09 -17.25 1.10
CA ILE A 120 17.29 -17.91 2.14
C ILE A 120 15.80 -17.93 1.80
N SER A 121 15.43 -17.53 0.58
CA SER A 121 14.05 -17.60 0.08
C SER A 121 13.84 -18.83 -0.81
N GLU A 122 12.57 -19.15 -1.03
CA GLU A 122 12.14 -20.17 -1.99
C GLU A 122 12.11 -19.64 -3.44
N ASN A 123 12.44 -18.36 -3.66
CA ASN A 123 12.46 -17.73 -4.98
C ASN A 123 13.87 -17.73 -5.55
N ILE A 124 13.95 -17.78 -6.88
CA ILE A 124 15.21 -17.65 -7.62
C ILE A 124 15.56 -16.17 -7.70
N ALA A 125 16.85 -15.85 -7.57
CA ALA A 125 17.38 -14.52 -7.82
C ALA A 125 18.31 -14.56 -9.03
N ASN A 126 18.03 -13.70 -10.02
CA ASN A 126 18.77 -13.57 -11.27
C ASN A 126 19.51 -12.22 -11.33
N ASP A 127 20.52 -12.14 -12.19
CA ASP A 127 21.25 -10.91 -12.52
C ASP A 127 21.67 -10.11 -11.28
N ILE A 128 22.28 -10.80 -10.31
CA ILE A 128 22.65 -10.20 -9.04
C ILE A 128 23.91 -9.35 -9.25
N VAL A 129 23.82 -8.07 -8.92
CA VAL A 129 24.91 -7.10 -9.08
C VAL A 129 25.18 -6.40 -7.75
N LEU A 130 26.39 -6.57 -7.23
CA LEU A 130 26.87 -5.83 -6.06
C LEU A 130 27.73 -4.65 -6.51
N PHE A 131 27.41 -3.46 -6.00
CA PHE A 131 28.07 -2.21 -6.36
C PHE A 131 28.21 -1.28 -5.14
N ASP A 132 28.94 -0.18 -5.30
CA ASP A 132 29.19 0.80 -4.22
C ASP A 132 29.81 0.14 -2.96
N VAL A 133 30.71 -0.83 -3.19
CA VAL A 133 31.34 -1.61 -2.12
C VAL A 133 32.47 -0.79 -1.51
N LYS A 134 32.24 -0.32 -0.28
CA LYS A 134 33.13 0.61 0.44
C LYS A 134 33.45 0.11 1.84
N ILE A 135 34.63 0.50 2.32
CA ILE A 135 35.02 0.41 3.72
C ILE A 135 35.20 1.82 4.24
N LEU A 136 34.49 2.14 5.31
CA LEU A 136 34.50 3.44 5.98
C LEU A 136 35.25 3.34 7.30
N SER A 137 36.05 4.35 7.62
CA SER A 137 36.62 4.53 8.97
C SER A 137 35.52 4.96 9.97
N ASN A 138 35.87 5.00 11.26
CA ASN A 138 35.04 5.54 12.33
C ASN A 138 34.64 7.01 12.07
N SER A 139 35.49 7.79 11.40
CA SER A 139 35.21 9.17 10.98
C SER A 139 34.28 9.28 9.76
N LYS A 140 33.84 8.14 9.19
CA LYS A 140 33.09 8.03 7.91
C LYS A 140 33.88 8.45 6.66
N GLU A 141 35.20 8.48 6.74
CA GLU A 141 36.06 8.62 5.57
C GLU A 141 36.18 7.30 4.81
N ASP A 142 36.20 7.36 3.47
CA ASP A 142 36.36 6.19 2.61
C ASP A 142 37.80 5.65 2.70
N LEU A 143 37.99 4.50 3.36
CA LEU A 143 39.28 3.81 3.44
C LEU A 143 39.56 2.98 2.18
N TRP A 144 38.50 2.48 1.55
CA TRP A 144 38.59 1.71 0.32
C TRP A 144 37.26 1.76 -0.43
N ASP A 145 37.35 1.86 -1.75
CA ASP A 145 36.22 1.83 -2.67
C ASP A 145 36.52 0.89 -3.84
N LYS A 146 35.66 -0.11 -4.05
CA LYS A 146 35.75 -1.02 -5.17
C LYS A 146 35.10 -0.39 -6.40
N LYS A 147 35.93 0.00 -7.37
CA LYS A 147 35.46 0.61 -8.63
C LYS A 147 34.63 -0.31 -9.53
N SER A 148 34.84 -1.62 -9.45
CA SER A 148 34.11 -2.60 -10.27
C SER A 148 32.99 -3.27 -9.50
N ALA A 149 31.83 -3.39 -10.15
CA ALA A 149 30.72 -4.19 -9.64
C ALA A 149 31.06 -5.69 -9.71
N ILE A 150 30.46 -6.46 -8.80
CA ILE A 150 30.55 -7.92 -8.77
C ILE A 150 29.23 -8.44 -9.34
N HIS A 151 29.32 -9.22 -10.43
CA HIS A 151 28.17 -9.81 -11.10
C HIS A 151 28.07 -11.30 -10.75
N LEU A 152 26.85 -11.76 -10.53
CA LEU A 152 26.48 -13.14 -10.26
C LEU A 152 25.24 -13.46 -11.11
N ASP A 153 25.30 -14.54 -11.89
CA ASP A 153 24.22 -14.85 -12.85
C ASP A 153 22.92 -15.25 -12.15
N THR A 154 22.98 -16.27 -11.29
CA THR A 154 21.79 -16.79 -10.62
C THR A 154 22.16 -17.42 -9.28
N ILE A 155 21.36 -17.16 -8.25
CA ILE A 155 21.37 -17.93 -7.00
C ILE A 155 20.01 -18.60 -6.84
N GLN A 156 20.00 -19.93 -6.88
CA GLN A 156 18.81 -20.75 -6.71
C GLN A 156 18.21 -20.60 -5.31
N ALA A 157 16.97 -21.03 -5.15
CA ALA A 157 16.29 -21.09 -3.86
C ALA A 157 17.10 -21.92 -2.86
N ASN A 158 17.31 -21.39 -1.65
CA ASN A 158 18.08 -22.03 -0.57
C ASN A 158 19.53 -22.39 -0.94
N ASP A 159 20.09 -21.76 -1.98
CA ASP A 159 21.47 -21.96 -2.42
C ASP A 159 22.35 -20.75 -2.08
N LYS A 160 23.65 -20.84 -2.35
CA LYS A 160 24.61 -19.79 -2.05
C LYS A 160 25.64 -19.58 -3.14
N ALA A 161 26.08 -18.34 -3.30
CA ALA A 161 27.22 -17.99 -4.12
C ALA A 161 28.32 -17.34 -3.28
N THR A 162 29.56 -17.73 -3.52
CA THR A 162 30.70 -17.18 -2.82
C THR A 162 31.37 -16.09 -3.65
N ILE A 163 31.57 -14.91 -3.05
CA ILE A 163 32.22 -13.77 -3.67
C ILE A 163 33.49 -13.37 -2.93
N TYR A 164 34.40 -12.72 -3.67
CA TYR A 164 35.61 -12.13 -3.13
C TYR A 164 35.55 -10.61 -3.23
N LEU A 165 35.65 -9.93 -2.08
CA LEU A 165 35.66 -8.48 -2.06
C LEU A 165 36.97 -7.94 -2.65
N GLY A 166 38.10 -8.58 -2.34
CA GLY A 166 39.43 -8.11 -2.78
C GLY A 166 39.90 -6.86 -2.04
N ASN A 167 39.33 -6.57 -0.86
CA ASN A 167 39.69 -5.44 -0.04
C ASN A 167 41.13 -5.54 0.52
N PRO A 168 41.80 -4.40 0.76
CA PRO A 168 43.09 -4.35 1.44
C PRO A 168 42.96 -4.77 2.91
N ALA A 169 44.10 -4.99 3.55
CA ALA A 169 44.17 -5.20 5.00
C ALA A 169 43.63 -3.97 5.74
N LEU A 170 42.81 -4.19 6.77
CA LEU A 170 42.31 -3.12 7.61
C LEU A 170 43.49 -2.48 8.39
N THR A 171 43.53 -1.16 8.38
CA THR A 171 44.55 -0.36 9.07
C THR A 171 44.07 0.18 10.42
N GLU A 172 42.76 0.23 10.63
CA GLU A 172 42.13 0.87 11.79
C GLU A 172 41.00 -0.02 12.36
N ASP A 173 40.77 0.12 13.67
CA ASP A 173 39.62 -0.47 14.36
C ASP A 173 38.33 0.34 14.08
N ASN A 174 37.17 -0.25 14.39
CA ASN A 174 35.84 0.36 14.18
C ASN A 174 35.52 0.73 12.72
N CYS A 175 35.87 -0.16 11.78
CA CYS A 175 35.55 -0.01 10.36
C CYS A 175 34.10 -0.44 10.04
N CYS A 176 33.48 0.21 9.06
CA CYS A 176 32.15 -0.16 8.54
C CYS A 176 32.23 -0.57 7.07
N PHE A 177 31.79 -1.78 6.76
CA PHE A 177 31.58 -2.23 5.39
C PHE A 177 30.20 -1.74 4.93
N LYS A 178 30.11 -1.16 3.74
CA LYS A 178 28.86 -0.82 3.07
C LYS A 178 28.89 -1.28 1.63
N MET A 179 27.75 -1.78 1.14
CA MET A 179 27.57 -2.11 -0.27
C MET A 179 26.08 -2.05 -0.61
N LYS A 180 25.78 -1.98 -1.91
CA LYS A 180 24.43 -2.11 -2.45
C LYS A 180 24.39 -3.32 -3.37
N MET A 181 23.21 -3.90 -3.49
CA MET A 181 23.00 -5.07 -4.33
C MET A 181 21.66 -4.92 -5.04
N ASN A 182 21.63 -5.21 -6.33
CA ASN A 182 20.39 -5.35 -7.08
C ASN A 182 20.26 -6.79 -7.56
N CYS A 183 19.04 -7.29 -7.68
CA CYS A 183 18.76 -8.55 -8.34
C CYS A 183 17.37 -8.53 -8.98
N ASN A 184 17.16 -9.40 -9.95
CA ASN A 184 15.87 -9.65 -10.55
C ASN A 184 15.22 -10.87 -9.91
N ASP A 185 13.91 -10.83 -9.69
CA ASP A 185 13.16 -12.01 -9.27
C ASP A 185 12.90 -12.98 -10.45
N LYS A 186 12.01 -13.95 -10.26
CA LYS A 186 11.62 -14.91 -11.31
C LYS A 186 10.74 -14.32 -12.41
N TYR A 187 10.13 -13.15 -12.19
CA TYR A 187 9.28 -12.44 -13.13
C TYR A 187 10.02 -11.27 -13.82
N GLY A 188 11.22 -10.93 -13.35
CA GLY A 188 12.05 -9.85 -13.88
C GLY A 188 11.94 -8.53 -13.10
N ASP A 189 11.24 -8.53 -11.96
CA ASP A 189 11.12 -7.36 -11.10
C ASP A 189 12.44 -7.11 -10.35
N ILE A 190 12.87 -5.85 -10.34
CA ILE A 190 14.16 -5.44 -9.77
C ILE A 190 13.98 -5.16 -8.28
N HIS A 191 14.72 -5.90 -7.45
CA HIS A 191 14.85 -5.65 -6.02
C HIS A 191 16.22 -5.04 -5.71
N SER A 192 16.20 -3.94 -4.95
CA SER A 192 17.41 -3.25 -4.50
C SER A 192 17.62 -3.48 -3.02
N TYR A 193 18.87 -3.69 -2.59
CA TYR A 193 19.24 -3.96 -1.20
C TYR A 193 20.40 -3.09 -0.78
N LYS A 194 20.39 -2.72 0.50
CA LYS A 194 21.49 -2.08 1.20
C LYS A 194 22.08 -3.08 2.18
N ILE A 195 23.40 -3.21 2.16
CA ILE A 195 24.14 -4.15 2.97
C ILE A 195 25.19 -3.38 3.77
N TRP A 196 25.34 -3.69 5.05
CA TRP A 196 26.41 -3.14 5.87
C TRP A 196 26.84 -4.10 6.97
N ALA A 197 28.08 -3.93 7.44
CA ALA A 197 28.59 -4.62 8.61
C ALA A 197 29.49 -3.70 9.41
N PHE A 198 29.53 -3.90 10.72
CA PHE A 198 30.44 -3.20 11.61
C PHE A 198 31.52 -4.16 12.10
N CYS A 199 32.77 -3.72 12.00
CA CYS A 199 33.95 -4.44 12.42
C CYS A 199 34.57 -3.68 13.59
N LYS A 200 34.52 -4.23 14.81
CA LYS A 200 35.02 -3.54 16.02
C LYS A 200 36.53 -3.48 16.05
N THR A 201 37.19 -4.59 15.69
CA THR A 201 38.65 -4.68 15.63
C THR A 201 39.09 -5.16 14.25
N ILE A 202 40.34 -4.90 13.86
CA ILE A 202 40.94 -5.40 12.61
C ILE A 202 40.91 -6.92 12.43
N SER A 203 40.59 -7.68 13.47
CA SER A 203 40.45 -9.15 13.47
C SER A 203 39.04 -9.65 13.75
N SER A 204 38.07 -8.76 14.03
CA SER A 204 36.71 -9.16 14.37
C SER A 204 35.92 -9.61 13.15
N ILE A 205 35.20 -10.71 13.26
CA ILE A 205 34.34 -11.19 12.16
C ILE A 205 33.17 -10.22 12.01
N PRO A 206 33.00 -9.57 10.83
CA PRO A 206 31.92 -8.63 10.62
C PRO A 206 30.59 -9.37 10.49
N HIS A 207 29.57 -8.88 11.21
CA HIS A 207 28.20 -9.37 11.07
C HIS A 207 27.45 -8.50 10.06
N PHE A 208 27.10 -9.07 8.91
CA PHE A 208 26.40 -8.35 7.85
C PHE A 208 24.90 -8.27 8.13
N GLN A 209 24.36 -7.07 7.94
CA GLN A 209 22.94 -6.76 7.89
C GLN A 209 22.59 -6.40 6.45
N ILE A 210 21.39 -6.79 6.04
CA ILE A 210 20.85 -6.53 4.71
C ILE A 210 19.39 -6.10 4.86
N GLU A 211 19.03 -5.03 4.17
CA GLU A 211 17.66 -4.52 4.09
C GLU A 211 17.32 -4.21 2.64
N GLU A 212 16.10 -4.54 2.23
CA GLU A 212 15.56 -4.14 0.94
C GLU A 212 15.30 -2.62 0.95
N ILE A 213 15.75 -1.95 -0.09
CA ILE A 213 15.42 -0.55 -0.37
C ILE A 213 14.05 -0.57 -1.05
N LYS A 214 12.99 -0.36 -0.28
CA LYS A 214 11.66 -0.15 -0.86
C LYS A 214 11.73 1.13 -1.68
N HIS A 215 11.51 1.01 -3.00
CA HIS A 215 11.16 2.17 -3.81
C HIS A 215 9.79 2.64 -3.33
N THR A 216 9.75 3.47 -2.29
CA THR A 216 8.60 4.33 -2.07
C THR A 216 8.60 5.31 -3.24
N GLU A 217 7.92 4.90 -4.30
CA GLU A 217 7.30 5.84 -5.22
C GLU A 217 6.28 6.61 -4.39
N THR A 218 6.71 7.72 -3.79
CA THR A 218 5.78 8.81 -3.50
C THR A 218 5.48 9.48 -4.84
N PRO A 219 4.26 9.35 -5.39
CA PRO A 219 3.76 10.26 -6.42
C PRO A 219 3.60 11.69 -5.87
#